data_AF-A0AA86Z4B2-F1
#
_entry.id   AF-A0AA86Z4B2-F1
#
_cell.length_a   1.000
_cell.length_b   1.000
_cell.length_c   1.000
_cell.angle_alpha   90.00
_cell.angle_beta   90.00
_cell.angle_gamma   90.00
#
_symmetry.space_group_name_H-M   'P 1'
#
loop_
_entity.id
_entity.type
_entity.pdbx_description
1 polymer ?
#
loop_
_entity_poly.entity_id
_entity_poly.type
_entity_poly.pdbx_seq_one_letter_code
_entity_poly.pdbx_strand_id
1 'polypeptide(L)'
;MMTLIKLPEKAGFALRHAPPEQQRAFLAVIESWPSNVGQSTQAYSEQLKAKIAQIVAVWGGVWLNPEEGNQKLKLQCTQGHLINTRPFYLRQGVWCTGCYVESLRDSLHSMQALAAKRKGVCLSSEYLNSRSKLLWQCEQGTFGKPPRFCQSRKLVFDLLSTAQERDYLTIKTYLLNTRR
;
A
#
# COMPACT_ATOMS: atom_id res chain seq x y z
N MET A 1 24.44 8.43 6.27
CA MET A 1 24.12 7.49 5.18
C MET A 1 22.86 6.73 5.57
N MET A 2 21.73 6.92 4.87
CA MET A 2 20.53 6.12 5.12
C MET A 2 20.77 4.71 4.58
N THR A 3 21.05 3.77 5.46
CA THR A 3 21.23 2.36 5.11
C THR A 3 19.94 1.84 4.47
N LEU A 4 20.06 1.28 3.25
CA LEU A 4 18.93 0.66 2.56
C LEU A 4 18.43 -0.54 3.38
N ILE A 5 17.18 -0.48 3.83
CA ILE A 5 16.53 -1.60 4.53
C ILE A 5 16.14 -2.64 3.49
N LYS A 6 16.73 -3.84 3.57
CA LYS A 6 16.36 -4.98 2.73
C LYS A 6 15.13 -5.66 3.33
N LEU A 7 13.98 -5.52 2.69
CA LEU A 7 12.75 -6.21 3.08
C LEU A 7 12.64 -7.59 2.41
N PRO A 8 11.97 -8.57 3.04
CA PRO A 8 11.66 -9.86 2.42
C PRO A 8 10.86 -9.68 1.12
N GLU A 9 11.10 -10.53 0.11
CA GLU A 9 10.36 -10.47 -1.17
C GLU A 9 8.84 -10.57 -0.98
N LYS A 10 8.40 -11.41 -0.03
CA LYS A 10 7.00 -11.60 0.34
C LYS A 10 6.54 -10.71 1.49
N ALA A 11 7.21 -9.57 1.71
CA ALA A 11 6.78 -8.60 2.71
C ALA A 11 5.32 -8.20 2.48
N GLY A 12 4.54 -8.08 3.54
CA GLY A 12 3.18 -7.59 3.50
C GLY A 12 3.17 -6.11 3.12
N PHE A 13 2.01 -5.65 2.65
CA PHE A 13 1.85 -4.26 2.23
C PHE A 13 2.18 -3.28 3.37
N ALA A 14 1.68 -3.54 4.57
CA ALA A 14 1.90 -2.66 5.72
C ALA A 14 3.40 -2.48 5.97
N LEU A 15 4.19 -3.56 5.95
CA LEU A 15 5.64 -3.49 6.13
C LEU A 15 6.34 -2.68 5.03
N ARG A 16 5.94 -2.84 3.77
CA ARG A 16 6.57 -2.12 2.65
C ARG A 16 6.38 -0.60 2.71
N HIS A 17 5.30 -0.14 3.33
CA HIS A 17 4.95 1.29 3.40
C HIS A 17 5.10 1.87 4.81
N ALA A 18 5.51 1.06 5.78
CA ALA A 18 5.84 1.52 7.12
C ALA A 18 7.09 2.41 7.11
N PRO A 19 7.21 3.37 8.04
CA PRO A 19 8.42 4.14 8.25
C PRO A 19 9.66 3.27 8.51
N PRO A 20 10.88 3.72 8.15
CA PRO A 20 12.11 2.95 8.31
C PRO A 20 12.39 2.44 9.73
N GLU A 21 12.02 3.20 10.77
CA GLU A 21 12.10 2.79 12.17
C GLU A 21 11.18 1.61 12.49
N GLN A 22 9.95 1.64 11.97
CA GLN A 22 8.97 0.59 12.18
C GLN A 22 9.35 -0.68 11.41
N GLN A 23 9.88 -0.53 10.19
CA GLN A 23 10.44 -1.64 9.41
C GLN A 23 11.58 -2.33 10.17
N ARG A 24 12.54 -1.57 10.73
CA ARG A 24 13.65 -2.13 11.51
C ARG A 24 13.17 -2.86 12.75
N ALA A 25 12.24 -2.25 13.51
CA ALA A 25 11.68 -2.86 14.70
C ALA A 25 10.97 -4.18 14.36
N PHE A 26 10.19 -4.22 13.28
CA PHE A 26 9.52 -5.42 12.82
C PHE A 26 10.50 -6.53 12.41
N LEU A 27 11.54 -6.18 11.64
CA LEU A 27 12.55 -7.16 11.19
C LEU A 27 13.31 -7.77 12.38
N ALA A 28 13.63 -6.99 13.41
CA ALA A 28 14.27 -7.48 14.63
C ALA A 28 13.41 -8.53 15.36
N VAL A 29 12.08 -8.36 15.35
CA VAL A 29 11.16 -9.35 15.94
C VAL A 29 11.15 -10.66 15.14
N ILE A 30 11.20 -10.57 13.81
CA ILE A 30 11.17 -11.75 12.93
C ILE A 30 12.47 -12.55 12.96
N GLU A 31 13.61 -11.89 13.12
CA GLU A 31 14.91 -12.55 13.20
C GLU A 31 14.95 -13.61 14.31
N SER A 32 14.24 -13.35 15.41
CA SER A 32 14.13 -14.23 16.57
C SER A 32 12.77 -14.95 16.65
N TRP A 33 12.18 -15.29 15.50
CA TRP A 33 10.90 -16.00 15.45
C TRP A 33 11.04 -17.45 15.94
N PRO A 34 10.17 -17.95 16.85
CA PRO A 34 10.31 -19.27 17.43
C PRO A 34 10.09 -20.39 16.40
N SER A 35 10.79 -21.50 16.59
CA SER A 35 10.59 -22.77 15.88
C SER A 35 9.87 -23.75 16.80
N ASN A 36 9.01 -24.58 16.24
CA ASN A 36 8.33 -25.66 16.97
C ASN A 36 9.19 -26.94 17.09
N VAL A 37 10.33 -27.00 16.40
CA VAL A 37 11.19 -28.19 16.37
C VAL A 37 11.88 -28.37 17.73
N GLY A 38 11.69 -29.52 18.37
CA GLY A 38 12.35 -29.87 19.63
C GLY A 38 11.76 -29.22 20.89
N GLN A 39 10.56 -28.64 20.81
CA GLN A 39 9.90 -27.98 21.94
C GLN A 39 8.53 -28.60 22.24
N SER A 40 8.06 -28.45 23.49
CA SER A 40 6.67 -28.78 23.84
C SER A 40 5.70 -27.78 23.20
N THR A 41 4.47 -28.21 22.95
CA THR A 41 3.42 -27.35 22.38
C THR A 41 3.16 -26.10 23.23
N GLN A 42 3.22 -26.24 24.55
CA GLN A 42 3.01 -25.14 25.49
C GLN A 42 4.11 -24.08 25.39
N ALA A 43 5.38 -24.51 25.42
CA ALA A 43 6.52 -23.60 25.35
C ALA A 43 6.56 -22.82 24.02
N TYR A 44 6.29 -23.49 22.89
CA TYR A 44 6.19 -22.82 21.59
C TYR A 44 5.03 -21.81 21.55
N SER A 45 3.89 -22.17 22.13
CA SER A 45 2.72 -21.29 22.19
C SER A 45 3.02 -19.99 22.94
N GLU A 46 3.66 -20.09 24.11
CA GLU A 46 4.04 -18.93 24.92
C GLU A 46 5.04 -18.02 24.20
N GLN A 47 6.08 -18.59 23.60
CA GLN A 47 7.06 -17.83 22.80
C GLN A 47 6.38 -17.14 21.61
N LEU A 48 5.48 -17.83 20.91
CA LEU A 48 4.75 -17.27 19.78
C LEU A 48 3.84 -16.12 20.22
N LYS A 49 3.11 -16.26 21.34
CA LYS A 49 2.29 -15.17 21.90
C LYS A 49 3.16 -13.96 22.24
N ALA A 50 4.33 -14.15 22.86
CA ALA A 50 5.25 -13.06 23.16
C ALA A 50 5.70 -12.31 21.89
N LYS A 51 6.01 -13.02 20.80
CA LYS A 51 6.39 -12.39 19.53
C LYS A 51 5.22 -11.69 18.84
N ILE A 52 4.01 -12.24 18.90
CA ILE A 52 2.81 -11.58 18.40
C ILE A 52 2.60 -10.25 19.15
N ALA A 53 2.72 -10.25 20.48
CA ALA A 53 2.60 -9.03 21.28
C ALA A 53 3.66 -7.97 20.89
N GLN A 54 4.91 -8.38 20.63
CA GLN A 54 5.95 -7.48 20.12
C GLN A 54 5.56 -6.87 18.76
N ILE A 55 5.04 -7.67 17.82
CA ILE A 55 4.55 -7.15 16.54
C ILE A 55 3.41 -6.15 16.77
N VAL A 56 2.42 -6.50 17.58
CA VAL A 56 1.29 -5.60 17.89
C VAL A 56 1.77 -4.26 18.42
N ALA A 57 2.76 -4.26 19.31
CA ALA A 57 3.38 -3.04 19.83
C ALA A 57 4.11 -2.23 18.76
N VAL A 58 4.85 -2.88 17.85
CA VAL A 58 5.50 -2.20 16.70
C VAL A 58 4.48 -1.48 15.82
N TRP A 59 3.28 -2.02 15.67
CA TRP A 59 2.20 -1.42 14.89
C TRP A 59 1.27 -0.50 15.69
N GLY A 60 1.46 -0.38 17.00
CA GLY A 60 0.63 0.44 17.89
C GLY A 60 -0.80 -0.06 18.06
N GLY A 61 -1.05 -1.36 17.85
CA GLY A 61 -2.40 -1.94 18.00
C GLY A 61 -2.71 -2.49 19.38
N VAL A 62 -3.90 -3.07 19.48
CA VAL A 62 -4.36 -3.85 20.64
C VAL A 62 -4.66 -5.28 20.21
N TRP A 63 -4.25 -6.25 21.03
CA TRP A 63 -4.64 -7.65 20.86
C TRP A 63 -5.86 -7.96 21.72
N LEU A 64 -6.99 -8.28 21.08
CA LEU A 64 -8.28 -8.45 21.74
C LEU A 64 -8.50 -9.84 22.32
N ASN A 65 -7.83 -10.88 21.81
CA ASN A 65 -8.05 -12.27 22.21
C ASN A 65 -6.76 -13.06 22.55
N PRO A 66 -5.94 -12.61 23.52
CA PRO A 66 -4.70 -13.30 23.88
C PRO A 66 -4.92 -14.70 24.49
N GLU A 67 -6.09 -14.94 25.08
CA GLU A 67 -6.42 -16.19 25.78
C GLU A 67 -6.99 -17.27 24.85
N GLU A 68 -7.62 -16.91 23.73
CA GLU A 68 -8.29 -17.83 22.78
C GLU A 68 -7.32 -18.67 21.91
N GLY A 69 -6.04 -18.71 22.30
CA GLY A 69 -4.97 -19.38 21.57
C GLY A 69 -4.28 -18.49 20.53
N ASN A 70 -3.42 -19.11 19.72
CA ASN A 70 -2.54 -18.40 18.78
C ASN A 70 -2.90 -18.66 17.31
N GLN A 71 -3.94 -19.44 17.01
CA GLN A 71 -4.30 -19.80 15.62
C GLN A 71 -5.08 -18.70 14.90
N LYS A 72 -5.98 -18.01 15.63
CA LYS A 72 -6.83 -16.93 15.12
C LYS A 72 -6.64 -15.70 16.00
N LEU A 73 -6.10 -14.65 15.41
CA LEU A 73 -5.79 -13.40 16.09
C LEU A 73 -6.85 -12.36 15.74
N LYS A 74 -7.47 -11.78 16.76
CA LYS A 74 -8.34 -10.61 16.68
C LYS A 74 -7.55 -9.42 17.21
N LEU A 75 -7.17 -8.52 16.32
CA LEU A 75 -6.39 -7.32 16.65
C LEU A 75 -7.21 -6.07 16.31
N GLN A 76 -6.86 -4.95 16.91
CA GLN A 76 -7.39 -3.63 16.57
C GLN A 76 -6.26 -2.67 16.30
N CYS A 77 -6.32 -1.91 15.19
CA CYS A 77 -5.33 -0.86 14.93
C CYS A 77 -5.66 0.44 15.67
N THR A 78 -4.74 1.41 15.64
CA THR A 78 -4.95 2.76 16.22
C THR A 78 -6.15 3.50 15.64
N GLN A 79 -6.51 3.23 14.39
CA GLN A 79 -7.69 3.81 13.72
C GLN A 79 -8.99 3.05 14.04
N GLY A 80 -8.95 2.05 14.94
CA GLY A 80 -10.13 1.31 15.39
C GLY A 80 -10.54 0.13 14.51
N HIS A 81 -9.84 -0.17 13.40
CA HIS A 81 -10.16 -1.30 12.52
C HIS A 81 -9.90 -2.64 13.19
N LEU A 82 -10.87 -3.55 13.07
CA LEU A 82 -10.73 -4.95 13.47
C LEU A 82 -9.97 -5.76 12.41
N ILE A 83 -8.97 -6.50 12.87
CA ILE A 83 -8.08 -7.31 12.04
C ILE A 83 -8.20 -8.75 12.49
N ASN A 84 -8.76 -9.59 11.63
CA ASN A 84 -8.82 -11.04 11.84
C ASN A 84 -7.71 -11.69 11.00
N THR A 85 -6.68 -12.22 11.64
CA THR A 85 -5.51 -12.77 10.93
C THR A 85 -4.96 -14.02 11.60
N ARG A 86 -3.95 -14.62 10.97
CA ARG A 86 -3.17 -15.76 11.50
C ARG A 86 -1.72 -15.33 11.72
N PRO A 87 -0.98 -15.96 12.64
CA PRO A 87 0.43 -15.61 12.89
C PRO A 87 1.31 -15.62 11.64
N PHE A 88 1.02 -16.51 10.68
CA PHE A 88 1.73 -16.59 9.42
C PHE A 88 1.69 -15.28 8.62
N TYR A 89 0.52 -14.66 8.48
CA TYR A 89 0.37 -13.39 7.75
C TYR A 89 0.94 -12.22 8.54
N LEU A 90 0.81 -12.27 9.87
CA LEU A 90 1.42 -11.28 10.76
C LEU A 90 2.95 -11.29 10.62
N ARG A 91 3.56 -12.48 10.57
CA ARG A 91 5.00 -12.68 10.29
C ARG A 91 5.39 -12.19 8.90
N GLN A 92 4.50 -12.20 7.91
CA GLN A 92 4.81 -11.62 6.61
C GLN A 92 4.81 -10.08 6.63
N GLY A 93 4.27 -9.44 7.67
CA GLY A 93 4.14 -7.97 7.73
C GLY A 93 2.80 -7.48 7.19
N VAL A 94 1.78 -8.33 7.21
CA VAL A 94 0.39 -7.93 7.00
C VAL A 94 -0.17 -7.43 8.34
N TRP A 95 -0.70 -6.21 8.34
CA TRP A 95 -1.26 -5.58 9.52
C TRP A 95 -2.74 -5.21 9.32
N CYS A 96 -3.04 -3.98 8.91
CA CYS A 96 -4.41 -3.48 8.77
C CYS A 96 -4.78 -3.26 7.30
N THR A 97 -5.78 -4.00 6.80
CA THR A 97 -6.32 -3.79 5.46
C THR A 97 -7.24 -2.57 5.39
N GLY A 98 -7.94 -2.22 6.48
CA GLY A 98 -8.77 -1.02 6.57
C GLY A 98 -7.94 0.25 6.34
N CYS A 99 -6.87 0.44 7.13
CA CYS A 99 -5.96 1.57 6.93
C CYS A 99 -5.32 1.57 5.53
N TYR A 100 -5.07 0.39 4.94
CA TYR A 100 -4.61 0.33 3.55
C TYR A 100 -5.67 0.89 2.59
N VAL A 101 -6.91 0.42 2.67
CA VAL A 101 -8.00 0.89 1.80
C VAL A 101 -8.26 2.39 1.98
N GLU A 102 -8.19 2.90 3.21
CA GLU A 102 -8.30 4.33 3.48
C GLU A 102 -7.16 5.11 2.83
N SER A 103 -5.91 4.65 2.96
CA SER A 103 -4.77 5.30 2.30
C SER A 103 -4.91 5.33 0.77
N LEU A 104 -5.58 4.33 0.18
CA LEU A 104 -5.91 4.34 -1.25
C LEU A 104 -6.96 5.40 -1.59
N ARG A 105 -7.98 5.59 -0.74
CA ARG A 105 -9.01 6.62 -0.95
C ARG A 105 -8.43 8.02 -0.83
N ASP A 106 -7.58 8.26 0.15
CA ASP A 106 -6.87 9.55 0.28
C ASP A 106 -5.98 9.83 -0.93
N SER A 107 -5.36 8.78 -1.47
CA SER A 107 -4.58 8.91 -2.70
C SER A 107 -5.46 9.24 -3.91
N LEU A 108 -6.67 8.67 -4.03
CA LEU A 108 -7.61 9.01 -5.09
C LEU A 108 -8.08 10.47 -4.97
N HIS A 109 -8.41 10.93 -3.77
CA HIS A 109 -8.79 12.32 -3.55
C HIS A 109 -7.64 13.28 -3.89
N SER A 110 -6.41 12.92 -3.50
CA SER A 110 -5.20 13.65 -3.87
C SER A 110 -5.00 13.68 -5.39
N MET A 111 -5.29 12.58 -6.10
CA MET A 111 -5.25 12.53 -7.56
C MET A 111 -6.34 13.39 -8.21
N GLN A 112 -7.56 13.41 -7.65
CA GLN A 112 -8.65 14.28 -8.10
C GLN A 112 -8.31 15.76 -7.91
N ALA A 113 -7.77 16.14 -6.75
CA ALA A 113 -7.30 17.50 -6.48
C ALA A 113 -6.16 17.92 -7.43
N LEU A 114 -5.24 16.99 -7.74
CA LEU A 114 -4.20 17.22 -8.74
C LEU A 114 -4.78 17.42 -10.14
N ALA A 115 -5.81 16.66 -10.52
CA ALA A 115 -6.53 16.85 -11.78
C ALA A 115 -7.10 18.26 -11.86
N ALA A 116 -7.86 18.67 -10.83
CA ALA A 116 -8.52 19.97 -10.78
C ALA A 116 -7.50 21.13 -10.87
N LYS A 117 -6.38 21.03 -10.13
CA LYS A 117 -5.29 22.01 -10.18
C LYS A 117 -4.67 22.15 -11.59
N ARG A 118 -4.71 21.09 -12.39
CA ARG A 118 -4.17 21.04 -13.76
C ARG A 118 -5.27 21.18 -14.82
N LYS A 119 -6.44 21.72 -14.47
CA LYS A 119 -7.60 21.89 -15.36
C LYS A 119 -8.06 20.57 -16.02
N GLY A 120 -7.94 19.48 -15.27
CA GLY A 120 -8.48 18.18 -15.63
C GLY A 120 -9.41 17.64 -14.55
N VAL A 121 -10.03 16.50 -14.83
CA VAL A 121 -10.94 15.76 -13.98
C VAL A 121 -10.47 14.31 -13.94
N CYS A 122 -10.29 13.76 -12.74
CA CYS A 122 -10.12 12.32 -12.59
C CYS A 122 -11.53 11.69 -12.62
N LEU A 123 -11.81 10.88 -13.64
CA LEU A 123 -13.11 10.25 -13.88
C LEU A 123 -13.29 8.95 -13.07
N SER A 124 -12.21 8.43 -12.50
CA SER A 124 -12.29 7.24 -11.66
C SER A 124 -12.90 7.58 -10.30
N SER A 125 -13.95 6.84 -9.95
CA SER A 125 -14.57 6.85 -8.62
C SER A 125 -13.83 5.94 -7.62
N GLU A 126 -12.99 5.04 -8.10
CA GLU A 126 -12.30 4.04 -7.27
C GLU A 126 -10.82 3.89 -7.65
N TYR A 127 -9.98 3.72 -6.62
CA TYR A 127 -8.57 3.37 -6.77
C TYR A 127 -8.28 2.08 -6.02
N LEU A 128 -8.10 0.98 -6.76
CA LEU A 128 -7.96 -0.36 -6.17
C LEU A 128 -6.53 -0.66 -5.71
N ASN A 129 -5.52 -0.18 -6.43
CA ASN A 129 -4.08 -0.34 -6.12
C ASN A 129 -3.21 0.39 -7.14
N SER A 130 -1.89 0.40 -6.93
CA SER A 130 -0.88 1.01 -7.81
C SER A 130 -0.78 0.45 -9.23
N ARG A 131 -1.34 -0.74 -9.50
CA ARG A 131 -1.40 -1.33 -10.85
C ARG A 131 -2.70 -1.00 -11.57
N SER A 132 -3.73 -0.59 -10.85
CA SER A 132 -5.01 -0.18 -11.43
C SER A 132 -4.88 1.20 -12.07
N LYS A 133 -5.35 1.32 -13.32
CA LYS A 133 -5.28 2.56 -14.07
C LYS A 133 -6.46 3.45 -13.69
N LEU A 134 -6.17 4.70 -13.34
CA LEU A 134 -7.18 5.74 -13.18
C LEU A 134 -7.52 6.36 -14.55
N LEU A 135 -8.78 6.73 -14.73
CA LEU A 135 -9.31 7.42 -15.90
C LEU A 135 -9.25 8.93 -15.68
N TRP A 136 -8.84 9.67 -16.72
CA TRP A 136 -8.64 11.12 -16.63
C TRP A 136 -9.28 11.83 -17.83
N GLN A 137 -9.76 13.04 -17.60
CA GLN A 137 -10.20 13.99 -18.61
C GLN A 137 -9.40 15.27 -18.44
N CYS A 138 -8.60 15.65 -19.42
CA CYS A 138 -7.97 16.97 -19.46
C CYS A 138 -8.87 17.94 -20.22
N GLU A 139 -8.63 19.24 -20.12
CA GLU A 139 -9.22 20.28 -20.99
C GLU A 139 -9.11 19.93 -22.49
N GLN A 140 -8.12 19.11 -22.88
CA GLN A 140 -7.90 18.64 -24.25
C GLN A 140 -8.42 17.21 -24.58
N GLY A 141 -9.18 16.56 -23.68
CA GLY A 141 -9.86 15.26 -23.96
C GLY A 141 -9.72 14.16 -22.90
N THR A 142 -10.40 13.03 -23.10
CA THR A 142 -10.47 11.88 -22.18
C THR A 142 -9.44 10.80 -22.51
N PHE A 143 -8.64 10.36 -21.53
CA PHE A 143 -7.59 9.35 -21.70
C PHE A 143 -7.70 8.22 -20.66
N GLY A 144 -7.49 6.97 -21.12
CA GLY A 144 -7.40 5.77 -20.26
C GLY A 144 -6.06 5.62 -19.52
N LYS A 145 -5.18 6.60 -19.65
CA LYS A 145 -3.93 6.82 -18.92
C LYS A 145 -3.81 8.33 -18.69
N PRO A 146 -3.17 8.82 -17.62
CA PRO A 146 -2.74 10.21 -17.61
C PRO A 146 -1.93 10.48 -18.90
N PRO A 147 -2.22 11.55 -19.68
CA PRO A 147 -1.52 11.84 -20.93
C PRO A 147 -0.01 11.95 -20.68
N ARG A 148 0.86 11.90 -21.71
CA ARG A 148 2.32 11.99 -21.50
C ARG A 148 2.75 13.28 -20.76
N PHE A 149 1.95 14.35 -20.84
CA PHE A 149 2.05 15.58 -20.04
C PHE A 149 1.71 15.42 -18.54
N CYS A 150 1.20 14.24 -18.16
CA CYS A 150 0.82 13.82 -16.82
C CYS A 150 1.60 12.56 -16.39
N GLN A 151 2.56 12.11 -17.21
CA GLN A 151 3.56 11.10 -16.88
C GLN A 151 4.96 11.69 -16.96
N SER A 152 5.40 12.37 -15.90
CA SER A 152 6.82 12.38 -15.59
C SER A 152 7.00 11.90 -14.15
N ARG A 153 7.92 10.96 -13.97
CA ARG A 153 8.30 10.39 -12.68
C ARG A 153 9.06 11.39 -11.77
N LYS A 154 9.03 12.70 -12.02
CA LYS A 154 9.62 13.74 -11.16
C LYS A 154 8.94 15.10 -11.38
N LEU A 155 8.14 15.48 -10.38
CA LEU A 155 7.77 16.83 -9.94
C LEU A 155 7.05 16.60 -8.59
N VAL A 156 7.57 16.71 -7.36
CA VAL A 156 8.87 17.09 -6.77
C VAL A 156 9.84 17.82 -7.71
N PHE A 157 9.66 19.16 -7.82
CA PHE A 157 10.59 20.17 -8.39
C PHE A 157 10.95 19.95 -9.90
N ASP A 158 10.86 20.84 -10.88
CA ASP A 158 10.80 22.30 -11.03
C ASP A 158 10.45 22.65 -12.51
N LEU A 159 10.03 23.90 -12.77
CA LEU A 159 10.21 24.72 -14.00
C LEU A 159 9.53 24.28 -15.33
N LEU A 160 8.60 25.05 -15.89
CA LEU A 160 8.80 26.20 -16.80
C LEU A 160 9.74 25.91 -17.99
N SER A 161 9.18 25.68 -19.18
CA SER A 161 9.43 26.47 -20.41
C SER A 161 8.91 25.75 -21.68
N THR A 162 8.17 26.50 -22.50
CA THR A 162 7.99 26.37 -23.98
C THR A 162 7.19 25.20 -24.60
N ALA A 163 6.02 25.56 -25.18
CA ALA A 163 5.53 25.35 -26.57
C ALA A 163 5.58 23.93 -27.22
N GLN A 164 4.73 23.47 -28.16
CA GLN A 164 3.56 23.95 -28.89
C GLN A 164 2.87 22.73 -29.58
N GLU A 165 1.73 22.98 -30.22
CA GLU A 165 0.72 22.14 -30.89
C GLU A 165 1.13 21.09 -31.95
N ARG A 166 0.10 20.30 -32.35
CA ARG A 166 -0.13 19.48 -33.59
C ARG A 166 -0.04 17.95 -33.35
N ASP A 167 -0.97 17.08 -33.72
CA ASP A 167 -2.19 17.17 -34.52
C ASP A 167 -3.21 16.09 -34.08
N TYR A 168 -4.47 16.52 -33.93
CA TYR A 168 -5.63 15.77 -33.42
C TYR A 168 -6.17 14.70 -34.41
N LEU A 169 -5.80 14.75 -35.69
CA LEU A 169 -6.42 13.91 -36.73
C LEU A 169 -5.79 12.53 -36.91
N THR A 170 -4.55 12.29 -36.48
CA THR A 170 -3.87 10.98 -36.68
C THR A 170 -4.39 9.89 -35.73
N ILE A 171 -5.00 10.28 -34.60
CA ILE A 171 -5.47 9.34 -33.57
C ILE A 171 -6.86 8.77 -33.90
N LYS A 172 -7.68 9.49 -34.68
CA LYS A 172 -9.06 9.10 -34.97
C LYS A 172 -9.15 7.81 -35.81
N THR A 173 -8.14 7.51 -36.63
CA THR A 173 -8.08 6.29 -37.44
C THR A 173 -7.61 5.06 -36.66
N TYR A 174 -6.83 5.22 -35.57
CA TYR A 174 -6.32 4.07 -34.82
C TYR A 174 -7.39 3.44 -33.92
N LEU A 175 -8.32 4.24 -33.36
CA LEU A 175 -9.34 3.76 -32.43
C LEU A 175 -10.57 3.12 -33.11
N LEU A 176 -10.80 3.40 -34.40
CA LEU A 176 -11.89 2.77 -35.15
C LEU A 176 -11.51 1.37 -35.68
N ASN A 177 -10.22 1.05 -35.79
CA ASN A 177 -9.75 -0.21 -36.38
C ASN A 177 -9.40 -1.32 -35.37
N THR A 178 -9.41 -1.06 -34.06
CA THR A 178 -9.14 -2.10 -33.04
C THR A 178 -10.40 -2.62 -32.33
N ARG A 179 -11.59 -2.33 -32.89
CA ARG A 179 -12.83 -3.04 -32.54
C ARG A 179 -13.29 -3.91 -33.72
N ARG A 180 -12.49 -4.92 -34.07
CA ARG A 180 -12.92 -6.14 -34.74
C ARG A 180 -12.01 -7.28 -34.33
#